data_AF-A0AA88DBI8-F1
#
_entry.id   AF-A0AA88DBI8-F1
#
_cell.length_a   1.000
_cell.length_b   1.000
_cell.length_c   1.000
_cell.angle_alpha   90.00
_cell.angle_beta   90.00
_cell.angle_gamma   90.00
#
_symmetry.space_group_name_H-M   'P 1'
#
loop_
_entity.id
_entity.type
_entity.pdbx_description
1 polymer ?
#
loop_
_entity_poly.entity_id
_entity_poly.type
_entity_poly.pdbx_seq_one_letter_code
_entity_poly.pdbx_strand_id
1 'polypeptide(L)'
;MAETMKTEIIKTETIKPSSPTPHLKTFKLCLLDQFQPVVYGPVVYFYPAKNVTSGKRSKQLKKSLSEALTIFYAIAVRINDNITIECDDEGAQFVEAKFYGLLSTFLEKLANPKVLQRFLPIAFGSQKAGTWPLLLVQATFFDCGGLAIGVCLSHKCADATTMGMFMKSWAATSKGSAQIVAPVLHAASYFPLIELSSQVPAMELKKVECVTKRFLSDKEKIVALKAKTASDSAKQPTRVEVVTALI
;
A
#
# COMPACT_ATOMS: atom_id res chain seq x y z
N MET A 1 -0.07 1.77 -35.14
CA MET A 1 1.05 2.17 -34.27
C MET A 1 0.62 1.94 -32.84
N ALA A 2 1.34 1.15 -32.05
CA ALA A 2 0.98 0.95 -30.64
C ALA A 2 1.26 2.26 -29.90
N GLU A 3 0.22 2.94 -29.40
CA GLU A 3 0.40 4.08 -28.50
C GLU A 3 1.28 3.65 -27.33
N THR A 4 2.48 4.20 -27.27
CA THR A 4 3.42 3.99 -26.17
C THR A 4 2.84 4.65 -24.93
N MET A 5 2.12 3.87 -24.11
CA MET A 5 1.60 4.32 -22.83
C MET A 5 2.74 4.86 -21.97
N LYS A 6 2.77 6.17 -21.78
CA LYS A 6 3.84 6.89 -21.08
C LYS A 6 3.30 7.43 -19.76
N THR A 7 4.07 7.22 -18.68
CA THR A 7 3.87 7.90 -17.41
C THR A 7 5.05 8.84 -17.17
N GLU A 8 4.78 10.04 -16.71
CA GLU A 8 5.78 11.05 -16.42
C GLU A 8 5.58 11.59 -15.00
N ILE A 9 6.68 11.63 -14.24
CA ILE A 9 6.68 12.24 -12.91
C ILE A 9 6.73 13.75 -13.09
N ILE A 10 5.77 14.45 -12.51
CA ILE A 10 5.65 15.91 -12.55
C ILE A 10 6.31 16.52 -11.33
N LYS A 11 6.07 15.94 -10.14
CA LYS A 11 6.58 16.50 -8.88
C LYS A 11 6.72 15.41 -7.83
N THR A 12 7.76 15.53 -7.01
CA THR A 12 7.94 14.70 -5.81
C THR A 12 8.06 15.63 -4.61
N GLU A 13 7.33 15.32 -3.54
CA GLU A 13 7.28 16.12 -2.31
C GLU A 13 7.26 15.19 -1.09
N THR A 14 7.65 15.75 0.05
CA THR A 14 7.52 15.09 1.35
C THR A 14 6.33 15.70 2.10
N ILE A 15 5.39 14.86 2.50
CA ILE A 15 4.17 15.26 3.22
C ILE A 15 4.34 14.87 4.68
N LYS A 16 4.48 15.89 5.53
CA LYS A 16 4.58 15.73 6.99
C LYS A 16 3.19 15.69 7.65
N PRO A 17 3.07 15.15 8.87
CA PRO A 17 1.89 15.32 9.71
C PRO A 17 1.46 16.78 9.82
N SER A 18 0.16 17.03 9.87
CA SER A 18 -0.40 18.39 9.96
C SER A 18 -0.18 19.06 11.33
N SER A 19 0.10 18.24 12.34
CA SER A 19 0.46 18.67 13.69
C SER A 19 1.63 17.81 14.19
N PRO A 20 2.51 18.37 15.03
CA PRO A 20 3.65 17.62 15.55
C PRO A 20 3.23 16.34 16.28
N THR A 21 4.01 15.28 16.12
CA THR A 21 3.81 14.05 16.88
C THR A 21 3.95 14.35 18.39
N PRO A 22 3.04 13.86 19.25
CA PRO A 22 3.16 14.03 20.70
C PRO A 22 4.52 13.51 21.19
N HIS A 23 5.23 14.31 21.99
CA HIS A 23 6.66 14.22 22.29
C HIS A 23 7.28 12.80 22.24
N LEU A 24 8.32 12.66 21.38
CA LEU A 24 9.30 11.57 21.35
C LEU A 24 8.71 10.16 21.53
N LYS A 25 7.78 9.78 20.65
CA LYS A 25 7.29 8.40 20.62
C LYS A 25 8.20 7.54 19.77
N THR A 26 8.95 6.67 20.44
CA THR A 26 9.57 5.52 19.80
C THR A 26 8.51 4.45 19.60
N PHE A 27 8.26 4.05 18.36
CA PHE A 27 7.46 2.87 18.05
C PHE A 27 8.38 1.65 18.06
N LYS A 28 8.16 0.73 19.00
CA LYS A 28 8.92 -0.52 19.10
C LYS A 28 8.32 -1.54 18.14
N LEU A 29 9.15 -2.07 17.24
CA LEU A 29 8.75 -3.20 16.40
C LEU A 29 8.51 -4.41 17.31
N CYS A 30 7.43 -5.15 17.05
CA CYS A 30 7.16 -6.37 17.77
C CYS A 30 7.94 -7.55 17.17
N LEU A 31 7.95 -8.70 17.84
CA LEU A 31 8.64 -9.89 17.32
C LEU A 31 8.24 -10.24 15.87
N LEU A 32 6.95 -10.13 15.54
CA LEU A 32 6.44 -10.45 14.20
C LEU A 32 6.98 -9.49 13.14
N ASP A 33 7.10 -8.20 13.49
CA ASP A 33 7.66 -7.16 12.64
C ASP A 33 9.14 -7.43 12.34
N GLN A 34 9.91 -7.90 13.33
CA GLN A 34 11.34 -8.21 13.16
C GLN A 34 11.60 -9.29 12.10
N PHE A 35 10.67 -10.24 11.93
CA PHE A 35 10.76 -11.30 10.91
C PHE A 35 10.25 -10.86 9.53
N GLN A 36 9.55 -9.73 9.42
CA GLN A 36 9.05 -9.29 8.13
C GLN A 36 10.19 -8.85 7.19
N PRO A 37 10.07 -9.17 5.89
CA PRO A 37 11.02 -8.73 4.87
C PRO A 37 11.00 -7.20 4.72
N VAL A 38 12.16 -6.63 4.38
CA VAL A 38 12.30 -5.19 4.10
C VAL A 38 11.85 -4.91 2.67
N VAL A 39 10.52 -4.88 2.49
CA VAL A 39 9.87 -4.62 1.20
C VAL A 39 8.64 -3.74 1.41
N TYR A 40 8.16 -3.12 0.34
CA TYR A 40 6.86 -2.46 0.35
C TYR A 40 5.75 -3.44 -0.03
N GLY A 41 4.61 -3.35 0.66
CA GLY A 41 3.32 -3.88 0.22
C GLY A 41 2.62 -2.85 -0.67
N PRO A 42 2.54 -3.06 -2.00
CA PRO A 42 1.99 -2.09 -2.92
C PRO A 42 0.50 -2.34 -3.22
N VAL A 43 -0.28 -1.27 -3.31
CA VAL A 43 -1.68 -1.28 -3.76
C VAL A 43 -1.91 -0.15 -4.75
N VAL A 44 -2.68 -0.39 -5.82
CA VAL A 44 -3.08 0.65 -6.78
C VAL A 44 -4.60 0.70 -6.86
N TYR A 45 -5.15 1.90 -6.67
CA TYR A 45 -6.57 2.19 -6.81
C TYR A 45 -6.81 3.01 -8.08
N PHE A 46 -7.77 2.61 -8.91
CA PHE A 46 -8.16 3.36 -10.11
C PHE A 46 -9.54 3.99 -9.90
N TYR A 47 -9.65 5.28 -10.24
CA TYR A 47 -10.87 6.07 -10.10
C TYR A 47 -11.22 6.70 -11.45
N PRO A 48 -12.50 6.63 -11.88
CA PRO A 48 -12.95 7.31 -13.07
C PRO A 48 -12.85 8.83 -12.93
N ALA A 49 -13.04 9.51 -14.06
CA ALA A 49 -13.09 10.96 -14.09
C ALA A 49 -14.17 11.51 -13.16
N LYS A 50 -13.87 12.67 -12.56
CA LYS A 50 -14.82 13.49 -11.81
C LYS A 50 -14.73 14.92 -12.32
N ASN A 51 -15.78 15.72 -12.11
CA ASN A 51 -15.82 17.14 -12.47
C ASN A 51 -14.97 18.01 -11.52
N VAL A 52 -13.71 17.62 -11.29
CA VAL A 52 -12.74 18.32 -10.44
C VAL A 52 -11.38 18.26 -11.13
N THR A 53 -10.73 19.41 -11.24
CA THR A 53 -9.42 19.51 -11.90
C THR A 53 -8.34 18.72 -11.14
N SER A 54 -7.35 18.21 -11.87
CA SER A 54 -6.22 17.45 -11.30
C SER A 54 -5.51 18.23 -10.20
N GLY A 55 -5.29 19.53 -10.38
CA GLY A 55 -4.66 20.38 -9.38
C GLY A 55 -5.46 20.49 -8.07
N LYS A 56 -6.80 20.62 -8.15
CA LYS A 56 -7.65 20.63 -6.94
C LYS A 56 -7.61 19.26 -6.23
N ARG A 57 -7.67 18.16 -6.99
CA ARG A 57 -7.57 16.80 -6.44
C ARG A 57 -6.22 16.55 -5.77
N SER A 58 -5.12 16.97 -6.41
CA SER A 58 -3.76 16.84 -5.85
C SER A 58 -3.63 17.60 -4.52
N LYS A 59 -4.08 18.86 -4.47
CA LYS A 59 -4.11 19.65 -3.23
C LYS A 59 -4.91 18.98 -2.12
N GLN A 60 -6.09 18.44 -2.44
CA GLN A 60 -6.93 17.71 -1.48
C GLN A 60 -6.24 16.44 -0.97
N LEU A 61 -5.62 15.66 -1.86
CA LEU A 61 -4.88 14.44 -1.48
C LEU A 61 -3.74 14.76 -0.52
N LYS A 62 -2.91 15.77 -0.84
CA LYS A 62 -1.77 16.18 -0.01
C LYS A 62 -2.22 16.70 1.36
N LYS A 63 -3.24 17.56 1.39
CA LYS A 63 -3.80 18.10 2.65
C LYS A 63 -4.34 16.97 3.54
N SER A 64 -5.22 16.13 2.99
CA SER A 64 -5.81 15.03 3.75
C SER A 64 -4.82 13.95 4.16
N LEU A 65 -3.73 13.76 3.39
CA LEU A 65 -2.64 12.87 3.78
C LEU A 65 -1.91 13.44 5.00
N SER A 66 -1.57 14.73 4.99
CA SER A 66 -0.95 15.41 6.12
C SER A 66 -1.80 15.29 7.40
N GLU A 67 -3.12 15.47 7.29
CA GLU A 67 -4.07 15.31 8.40
C GLU A 67 -4.16 13.84 8.87
N ALA A 68 -4.17 12.87 7.96
CA ALA A 68 -4.19 11.46 8.33
C ALA A 68 -2.88 11.02 9.03
N LEU A 69 -1.73 11.55 8.60
CA LEU A 69 -0.43 11.24 9.19
C LEU A 69 -0.27 11.78 10.62
N THR A 70 -1.06 12.77 11.05
CA THR A 70 -1.15 13.15 12.46
C THR A 70 -1.60 11.97 13.33
N ILE A 71 -2.49 11.11 12.82
CA ILE A 71 -3.06 9.98 13.55
C ILE A 71 -2.21 8.73 13.32
N PHE A 72 -1.67 8.59 12.11
CA PHE A 72 -0.77 7.52 11.68
C PHE A 72 0.69 7.97 11.69
N TYR A 73 1.12 8.65 12.74
CA TYR A 73 2.47 9.24 12.81
C TYR A 73 3.59 8.20 12.70
N ALA A 74 3.36 6.96 13.17
CA ALA A 74 4.36 5.89 13.13
C ALA A 74 4.76 5.45 11.69
N ILE A 75 4.01 5.86 10.66
CA ILE A 75 4.35 5.60 9.25
C ILE A 75 4.81 6.87 8.51
N ALA A 76 4.95 8.00 9.21
CA ALA A 76 5.39 9.29 8.71
C ALA A 76 6.89 9.52 8.95
N VAL A 77 7.71 8.48 8.75
CA VAL A 77 9.09 8.39 9.21
C VAL A 77 9.94 7.58 8.23
N ARG A 78 11.26 7.56 8.42
CA ARG A 78 12.15 6.61 7.77
C ARG A 78 12.52 5.47 8.71
N ILE A 79 12.80 4.31 8.13
CA ILE A 79 13.34 3.18 8.87
C ILE A 79 14.85 3.34 9.02
N ASN A 80 15.33 3.26 10.27
CA ASN A 80 16.75 3.38 10.59
C ASN A 80 17.35 2.04 11.03
N ASP A 81 16.57 1.18 11.69
CA ASP A 81 16.98 -0.15 12.13
C ASP A 81 15.82 -1.17 12.16
N ASN A 82 16.08 -2.38 12.69
CA ASN A 82 15.13 -3.49 12.80
C ASN A 82 14.54 -3.63 14.22
N ILE A 83 14.57 -2.58 15.04
CA ILE A 83 14.20 -2.65 16.46
C ILE A 83 13.20 -1.53 16.80
N THR A 84 13.51 -0.31 16.39
CA THR A 84 12.77 0.88 16.76
C THR A 84 12.57 1.83 15.59
N ILE A 85 11.40 2.47 15.60
CA ILE A 85 11.06 3.56 14.70
C ILE A 85 10.99 4.84 15.53
N GLU A 86 11.84 5.80 15.21
CA GLU A 86 11.80 7.14 15.79
C GLU A 86 10.76 7.97 15.05
N CYS A 87 9.73 8.46 15.76
CA CYS A 87 8.68 9.29 15.15
C CYS A 87 9.11 10.76 15.11
N ASP A 88 9.93 11.10 14.12
CA ASP A 88 10.59 12.41 13.93
C ASP A 88 9.90 13.32 12.89
N ASP A 89 8.70 12.94 12.43
CA ASP A 89 7.91 13.67 11.43
C ASP A 89 8.69 13.94 10.13
N GLU A 90 9.57 13.03 9.70
CA GLU A 90 10.23 13.10 8.40
C GLU A 90 9.23 13.08 7.24
N GLY A 91 8.09 12.41 7.40
CA GLY A 91 6.95 12.43 6.49
C GLY A 91 6.94 11.33 5.42
N ALA A 92 5.82 11.25 4.71
CA ALA A 92 5.62 10.34 3.59
C ALA A 92 6.08 10.97 2.27
N GLN A 93 6.60 10.17 1.34
CA GLN A 93 6.88 10.68 -0.01
C GLN A 93 5.62 10.64 -0.87
N PHE A 94 5.33 11.75 -1.52
CA PHE A 94 4.20 11.92 -2.43
C PHE A 94 4.70 12.28 -3.83
N VAL A 95 4.36 11.45 -4.81
CA VAL A 95 4.69 11.63 -6.23
C VAL A 95 3.42 12.02 -6.99
N GLU A 96 3.49 13.12 -7.71
CA GLU A 96 2.48 13.53 -8.67
C GLU A 96 2.97 13.17 -10.08
N ALA A 97 2.14 12.45 -10.84
CA ALA A 97 2.47 11.96 -12.16
C ALA A 97 1.33 12.18 -13.16
N LYS A 98 1.69 12.21 -14.44
CA LYS A 98 0.77 12.27 -15.58
C LYS A 98 0.88 10.97 -16.37
N PHE A 99 -0.26 10.37 -16.70
CA PHE A 99 -0.35 9.28 -17.66
C PHE A 99 -0.94 9.82 -18.97
N TYR A 100 -0.22 9.63 -20.07
CA TYR A 100 -0.67 9.99 -21.41
C TYR A 100 -1.51 8.84 -21.96
N GLY A 101 -2.82 9.06 -22.00
CA GLY A 101 -3.82 8.07 -22.41
C GLY A 101 -5.05 8.01 -21.50
N LEU A 102 -6.02 7.20 -21.93
CA LEU A 102 -7.29 7.01 -21.25
C LEU A 102 -7.18 5.89 -20.21
N LEU A 103 -7.87 6.07 -19.08
CA LEU A 103 -7.97 5.04 -18.05
C LEU A 103 -8.58 3.74 -18.59
N SER A 104 -9.66 3.82 -19.38
CA SER A 104 -10.33 2.65 -19.97
C SER A 104 -9.36 1.81 -20.81
N THR A 105 -8.63 2.44 -21.73
CA THR A 105 -7.64 1.78 -22.58
C THR A 105 -6.52 1.15 -21.76
N PHE A 106 -6.14 1.75 -20.64
CA PHE A 106 -5.18 1.14 -19.71
C PHE A 106 -5.76 -0.11 -19.02
N LEU A 107 -7.00 -0.05 -18.53
CA LEU A 107 -7.63 -1.15 -17.79
C LEU A 107 -7.77 -2.43 -18.63
N GLU A 108 -7.94 -2.31 -19.94
CA GLU A 108 -7.93 -3.45 -20.87
C GLU A 108 -6.59 -4.23 -20.85
N LYS A 109 -5.48 -3.56 -20.52
CA LYS A 109 -4.14 -4.15 -20.48
C LYS A 109 -3.74 -4.71 -19.10
N LEU A 110 -4.64 -4.67 -18.11
CA LEU A 110 -4.38 -5.18 -16.75
C LEU A 110 -4.09 -6.68 -16.66
N ALA A 111 -4.23 -7.43 -17.77
CA ALA A 111 -3.82 -8.83 -17.84
C ALA A 111 -2.32 -9.04 -17.56
N ASN A 112 -1.47 -8.01 -17.77
CA ASN A 112 -0.06 -8.02 -17.39
C ASN A 112 0.17 -7.17 -16.14
N PRO A 113 0.31 -7.75 -14.94
CA PRO A 113 0.48 -7.00 -13.69
C PRO A 113 1.73 -6.13 -13.65
N LYS A 114 2.76 -6.39 -14.48
CA LYS A 114 3.98 -5.56 -14.55
C LYS A 114 3.66 -4.12 -14.95
N VAL A 115 2.54 -3.88 -15.65
CA VAL A 115 2.11 -2.52 -16.03
C VAL A 115 1.69 -1.67 -14.82
N LEU A 116 1.33 -2.29 -13.69
CA LEU A 116 0.97 -1.58 -12.45
C LEU A 116 2.14 -0.81 -11.85
N GLN A 117 3.37 -1.24 -12.11
CA GLN A 117 4.59 -0.56 -11.63
C GLN A 117 4.65 0.92 -12.05
N ARG A 118 4.00 1.26 -13.17
CA ARG A 118 3.92 2.64 -13.68
C ARG A 118 3.15 3.58 -12.75
N PHE A 119 2.34 3.04 -11.85
CA PHE A 119 1.52 3.78 -10.90
C PHE A 119 2.06 3.70 -9.48
N LEU A 120 3.25 3.13 -9.29
CA LEU A 120 3.90 3.03 -8.00
C LEU A 120 5.13 3.94 -7.97
N PRO A 121 5.40 4.62 -6.85
CA PRO A 121 6.55 5.51 -6.71
C PRO A 121 7.89 4.77 -6.69
N ILE A 122 7.86 3.45 -6.56
CA ILE A 122 9.03 2.59 -6.48
C ILE A 122 8.80 1.25 -7.18
N ALA A 123 9.87 0.68 -7.74
CA ALA A 123 9.86 -0.65 -8.33
C ALA A 123 9.64 -1.75 -7.27
N PHE A 124 8.99 -2.85 -7.67
CA PHE A 124 8.86 -4.05 -6.85
C PHE A 124 10.24 -4.57 -6.44
N GLY A 125 10.43 -4.89 -5.15
CA GLY A 125 11.70 -5.43 -4.64
C GLY A 125 12.90 -4.47 -4.76
N SER A 126 12.65 -3.15 -4.76
CA SER A 126 13.72 -2.15 -4.71
C SER A 126 14.50 -2.26 -3.40
N GLN A 127 15.83 -2.32 -3.49
CA GLN A 127 16.73 -2.37 -2.32
C GLN A 127 16.65 -1.10 -1.45
N LYS A 128 16.07 -0.02 -1.96
CA LYS A 128 15.85 1.22 -1.21
C LYS A 128 14.84 1.05 -0.06
N ALA A 129 14.04 -0.02 -0.04
CA ALA A 129 13.04 -0.23 1.01
C ALA A 129 13.60 -0.23 2.45
N GLY A 130 14.91 -0.48 2.63
CA GLY A 130 15.56 -0.46 3.95
C GLY A 130 16.05 0.89 4.45
N THR A 131 15.95 1.96 3.65
CA THR A 131 16.40 3.32 4.04
C THR A 131 15.45 4.42 3.56
N TRP A 132 14.31 4.04 3.00
CA TRP A 132 13.35 4.93 2.35
C TRP A 132 12.12 5.14 3.26
N PRO A 133 11.31 6.21 3.07
CA PRO A 133 10.17 6.48 3.94
C PRO A 133 9.22 5.29 4.05
N LEU A 134 8.64 5.07 5.23
CA LEU A 134 7.74 3.92 5.45
C LEU A 134 6.51 3.97 4.55
N LEU A 135 6.02 5.17 4.22
CA LEU A 135 4.89 5.38 3.32
C LEU A 135 5.29 6.16 2.07
N LEU A 136 4.93 5.60 0.90
CA LEU A 136 5.04 6.25 -0.39
C LEU A 136 3.68 6.27 -1.08
N VAL A 137 3.35 7.38 -1.71
CA VAL A 137 2.11 7.58 -2.45
C VAL A 137 2.42 8.14 -3.83
N GLN A 138 1.77 7.63 -4.87
CA GLN A 138 1.78 8.21 -6.20
C GLN A 138 0.37 8.51 -6.68
N ALA A 139 0.07 9.78 -6.96
CA ALA A 139 -1.15 10.21 -7.64
C ALA A 139 -0.87 10.42 -9.13
N THR A 140 -1.46 9.58 -9.98
CA THR A 140 -1.26 9.62 -11.43
C THR A 140 -2.54 10.05 -12.14
N PHE A 141 -2.50 11.18 -12.84
CA PHE A 141 -3.66 11.75 -13.54
C PHE A 141 -3.67 11.35 -15.01
N PHE A 142 -4.81 10.88 -15.51
CA PHE A 142 -5.00 10.48 -16.91
C PHE A 142 -5.48 11.65 -17.77
N ASP A 143 -5.43 11.53 -19.10
CA ASP A 143 -5.97 12.56 -20.01
C ASP A 143 -7.49 12.68 -19.93
N CYS A 144 -8.18 11.57 -19.66
CA CYS A 144 -9.62 11.59 -19.44
C CYS A 144 -10.05 12.17 -18.08
N GLY A 145 -9.12 12.65 -17.24
CA GLY A 145 -9.42 13.10 -15.87
C GLY A 145 -9.55 11.98 -14.83
N GLY A 146 -9.33 10.72 -15.24
CA GLY A 146 -9.17 9.58 -14.33
C GLY A 146 -7.96 9.75 -13.40
N LEU A 147 -7.94 8.99 -12.30
CA LEU A 147 -6.88 9.01 -11.30
C LEU A 147 -6.48 7.59 -10.92
N ALA A 148 -5.18 7.31 -10.87
CA ALA A 148 -4.64 6.18 -10.12
C ALA A 148 -3.96 6.67 -8.85
N ILE A 149 -4.21 6.00 -7.72
CA ILE A 149 -3.49 6.20 -6.46
C ILE A 149 -2.72 4.92 -6.17
N GLY A 150 -1.41 4.96 -6.34
CA GLY A 150 -0.51 3.91 -5.87
C GLY A 150 -0.03 4.20 -4.46
N VAL A 151 0.00 3.19 -3.61
CA VAL A 151 0.47 3.29 -2.23
C VAL A 151 1.42 2.14 -1.97
N CYS A 152 2.60 2.46 -1.45
CA CYS A 152 3.58 1.49 -0.97
C CYS A 152 3.81 1.75 0.51
N LEU A 153 3.45 0.80 1.36
CA LEU A 153 3.70 0.85 2.80
C LEU A 153 4.71 -0.24 3.16
N SER A 154 5.70 0.09 3.99
CA SER A 154 6.71 -0.87 4.41
C SER A 154 6.04 -2.05 5.11
N HIS A 155 6.28 -3.25 4.61
CA HIS A 155 5.80 -4.49 5.22
C HIS A 155 6.45 -4.73 6.60
N LYS A 156 7.47 -3.93 6.93
CA LYS A 156 8.19 -4.03 8.18
C LYS A 156 7.38 -3.66 9.40
N CYS A 157 6.41 -2.77 9.24
CA CYS A 157 5.59 -2.25 10.35
C CYS A 157 4.09 -2.34 10.04
N ALA A 158 3.71 -2.99 8.93
CA ALA A 158 2.33 -3.04 8.48
C ALA A 158 2.04 -4.29 7.66
N ASP A 159 0.91 -4.92 7.98
CA ASP A 159 0.29 -5.93 7.16
C ASP A 159 -0.83 -5.33 6.27
N ALA A 160 -1.56 -6.19 5.57
CA ALA A 160 -2.70 -5.77 4.74
C ALA A 160 -3.83 -5.11 5.57
N THR A 161 -3.98 -5.49 6.84
CA THR A 161 -4.99 -4.93 7.74
C THR A 161 -4.65 -3.49 8.09
N THR A 162 -3.41 -3.22 8.47
CA THR A 162 -2.89 -1.88 8.75
C THR A 162 -2.97 -0.98 7.51
N MET A 163 -2.59 -1.50 6.33
CA MET A 163 -2.80 -0.78 5.06
C MET A 163 -4.27 -0.42 4.84
N GLY A 164 -5.18 -1.37 5.05
CA GLY A 164 -6.62 -1.14 4.89
C GLY A 164 -7.17 -0.11 5.88
N MET A 165 -6.71 -0.13 7.13
CA MET A 165 -7.08 0.84 8.16
C MET A 165 -6.62 2.25 7.78
N PHE A 166 -5.34 2.39 7.38
CA PHE A 166 -4.79 3.66 6.92
C PHE A 166 -5.57 4.21 5.71
N MET A 167 -5.83 3.38 4.69
CA MET A 167 -6.56 3.82 3.50
C MET A 167 -7.99 4.26 3.80
N LYS A 168 -8.70 3.54 4.68
CA LYS A 168 -10.04 3.93 5.14
C LYS A 168 -10.00 5.27 5.87
N SER A 169 -9.05 5.44 6.80
CA SER A 169 -8.88 6.68 7.55
C SER A 169 -8.55 7.85 6.62
N TRP A 170 -7.55 7.71 5.76
CA TRP A 170 -7.15 8.77 4.83
C TRP A 170 -8.29 9.17 3.89
N ALA A 171 -9.06 8.20 3.39
CA ALA A 171 -10.24 8.47 2.58
C ALA A 171 -11.36 9.19 3.37
N ALA A 172 -11.57 8.84 4.65
CA ALA A 172 -12.53 9.52 5.53
C ALA A 172 -12.10 10.96 5.80
N THR A 173 -10.83 11.19 6.15
CA THR A 173 -10.22 12.51 6.33
C THR A 173 -10.37 13.36 5.06
N SER A 174 -10.09 12.79 3.89
CA SER A 174 -10.24 13.49 2.60
C SER A 174 -11.68 13.95 2.30
N LYS A 175 -12.68 13.26 2.86
CA LYS A 175 -14.10 13.61 2.79
C LYS A 175 -14.56 14.56 3.89
N GLY A 176 -13.69 14.91 4.85
CA GLY A 176 -14.08 15.68 6.05
C GLY A 176 -14.93 14.88 7.05
N SER A 177 -14.85 13.55 7.03
CA SER A 177 -15.58 12.69 7.97
C SER A 177 -14.80 12.51 9.28
N ALA A 178 -15.51 12.48 10.41
CA ALA A 178 -14.95 12.21 11.73
C ALA A 178 -14.77 10.71 12.03
N GLN A 179 -15.17 9.80 11.12
CA GLN A 179 -15.02 8.35 11.30
C GLN A 179 -13.58 7.90 11.04
N ILE A 180 -12.69 8.24 11.96
CA ILE A 180 -11.28 7.89 11.91
C ILE A 180 -11.02 6.76 12.92
N VAL A 181 -10.44 5.66 12.43
CA VAL A 181 -9.95 4.58 13.28
C VAL A 181 -8.49 4.87 13.61
N ALA A 182 -8.18 5.13 14.88
CA ALA A 182 -6.82 5.33 15.33
C ALA A 182 -6.07 3.99 15.40
N PRO A 183 -4.79 3.94 14.96
CA PRO A 183 -3.98 2.73 15.08
C PRO A 183 -3.63 2.45 16.54
N VAL A 184 -3.57 1.17 16.89
CA VAL A 184 -3.11 0.70 18.19
C VAL A 184 -1.62 0.37 18.10
N LEU A 185 -0.77 1.16 18.75
CA LEU A 185 0.69 1.15 18.54
C LEU A 185 1.48 0.48 19.68
N HIS A 186 0.91 -0.51 20.37
CA HIS A 186 1.54 -1.23 21.47
C HIS A 186 1.66 -2.74 21.23
N ALA A 187 1.74 -3.18 19.97
CA ALA A 187 1.89 -4.60 19.62
C ALA A 187 3.06 -5.29 20.34
N ALA A 188 4.15 -4.56 20.59
CA ALA A 188 5.31 -5.05 21.33
C ALA A 188 5.01 -5.44 22.80
N SER A 189 3.87 -5.03 23.39
CA SER A 189 3.46 -5.52 24.72
C SER A 189 2.87 -6.93 24.68
N TYR A 190 2.33 -7.35 23.53
CA TYR A 190 1.79 -8.69 23.31
C TYR A 190 2.82 -9.64 22.72
N PHE A 191 3.67 -9.12 21.84
CA PHE A 191 4.74 -9.86 21.17
C PHE A 191 6.07 -9.16 21.46
N PRO A 192 6.65 -9.39 22.65
CA PRO A 192 7.85 -8.70 23.08
C PRO A 192 9.00 -8.97 22.12
N LEU A 193 9.80 -7.93 21.90
CA LEU A 193 11.02 -8.01 21.13
C LEU A 193 11.95 -9.04 21.77
N ILE A 194 12.59 -9.88 20.96
CA ILE A 194 13.71 -10.68 21.43
C ILE A 194 14.96 -9.84 21.14
N GLU A 195 15.72 -9.51 22.19
CA GLU A 195 17.10 -9.01 22.04
C GLU A 195 17.97 -10.17 21.53
N LEU A 196 17.79 -10.54 20.25
CA LEU A 196 18.70 -11.44 19.59
C LEU A 196 20.03 -10.68 19.48
N SER A 197 20.93 -10.99 20.41
CA SER A 197 22.35 -10.68 20.25
C SER A 197 22.74 -11.17 18.85
N SER A 198 23.15 -10.25 17.98
CA SER A 198 23.42 -10.42 16.55
C SER A 198 22.20 -10.59 15.63
N GLN A 199 21.84 -9.46 15.00
CA GLN A 199 21.38 -9.33 13.60
C GLN A 199 20.67 -10.57 13.04
N VAL A 200 19.40 -10.81 13.38
CA VAL A 200 18.56 -11.60 12.48
C VAL A 200 18.44 -10.77 11.20
N PRO A 201 19.04 -11.19 10.08
CA PRO A 201 18.90 -10.45 8.84
C PRO A 201 17.41 -10.43 8.53
N ALA A 202 16.87 -9.28 8.16
CA ALA A 202 15.51 -9.25 7.62
C ALA A 202 15.41 -10.30 6.51
N MET A 203 14.27 -10.99 6.42
CA MET A 203 14.08 -12.00 5.38
C MET A 203 14.34 -11.36 4.01
N GLU A 204 15.40 -11.79 3.33
CA GLU A 204 15.69 -11.33 1.98
C GLU A 204 14.91 -12.17 0.97
N LEU A 205 14.11 -11.50 0.15
CA LEU A 205 13.42 -12.17 -0.95
C LEU A 205 14.42 -12.40 -2.09
N LYS A 206 14.69 -13.68 -2.42
CA LYS A 206 15.45 -14.03 -3.61
C LYS A 206 14.71 -13.54 -4.86
N LYS A 207 15.39 -12.76 -5.71
CA LYS A 207 14.88 -12.39 -7.02
C LYS A 207 14.89 -13.62 -7.92
N VAL A 208 13.72 -14.19 -8.14
CA VAL A 208 13.50 -15.25 -9.13
C VAL A 208 12.77 -14.64 -10.32
N GLU A 209 13.18 -14.99 -11.53
CA GLU A 209 12.43 -14.58 -12.71
C GLU A 209 11.06 -15.25 -12.69
N CYS A 210 10.02 -14.43 -12.52
CA CYS A 210 8.65 -14.90 -12.43
C CYS A 210 7.73 -14.09 -13.33
N VAL A 211 6.65 -14.74 -13.77
CA VAL A 211 5.55 -14.10 -14.49
C VAL A 211 4.35 -14.09 -13.58
N THR A 212 3.81 -12.90 -13.31
CA THR A 212 2.56 -12.76 -12.58
C THR A 212 1.39 -12.77 -13.58
N LYS A 213 0.37 -13.57 -13.31
CA LYS A 213 -0.89 -13.59 -14.06
C LYS A 213 -2.06 -13.33 -13.12
N ARG A 214 -3.14 -12.73 -13.64
CA ARG A 214 -4.39 -12.52 -12.91
C ARG A 214 -5.42 -13.55 -13.34
N PHE A 215 -5.86 -14.39 -12.41
CA PHE A 215 -6.95 -15.34 -12.60
C PHE A 215 -8.23 -14.77 -11.99
N LEU A 216 -9.32 -14.77 -12.76
CA LEU A 216 -10.62 -14.25 -12.31
C LEU A 216 -11.62 -15.39 -12.20
N SER A 217 -12.05 -15.66 -10.96
CA SER A 217 -13.17 -16.54 -10.65
C SER A 217 -14.41 -15.70 -10.35
N ASP A 218 -15.30 -15.63 -11.33
CA ASP A 218 -16.61 -15.00 -11.21
C ASP A 218 -17.54 -15.78 -10.27
N LYS A 219 -18.73 -15.22 -10.02
CA LYS A 219 -19.70 -15.77 -9.07
C LYS A 219 -20.10 -17.19 -9.49
N GLU A 220 -20.35 -17.40 -10.78
CA GLU A 220 -20.81 -18.65 -11.36
C GLU A 220 -19.75 -19.76 -11.18
N LYS A 221 -18.48 -19.47 -11.48
CA LYS A 221 -17.36 -20.40 -11.25
C LYS A 221 -17.20 -20.75 -9.78
N ILE A 222 -17.31 -19.75 -8.89
CA ILE A 222 -17.18 -19.99 -7.44
C ILE A 222 -18.31 -20.91 -6.94
N VAL A 223 -19.54 -20.72 -7.41
CA VAL A 223 -20.67 -21.60 -7.07
C VAL A 223 -20.41 -23.02 -7.59
N ALA A 224 -19.94 -23.16 -8.84
CA ALA A 224 -19.61 -24.45 -9.42
C ALA A 224 -18.48 -25.17 -8.65
N LEU A 225 -17.43 -24.44 -8.26
CA LEU A 225 -16.33 -24.98 -7.45
C LEU A 225 -16.83 -25.48 -6.10
N LYS A 226 -17.63 -24.68 -5.38
CA LYS A 226 -18.22 -25.09 -4.09
C LYS A 226 -19.05 -26.35 -4.21
N ALA A 227 -19.87 -26.47 -5.25
CA ALA A 227 -20.69 -27.66 -5.49
C ALA A 227 -19.83 -28.91 -5.74
N LYS A 228 -18.71 -28.76 -6.47
CA LYS A 228 -17.79 -29.86 -6.77
C LYS A 228 -16.94 -30.29 -5.57
N THR A 229 -16.61 -29.38 -4.66
CA THR A 229 -15.76 -29.63 -3.49
C THR A 229 -16.54 -30.01 -2.24
N ALA A 230 -17.88 -29.90 -2.26
CA ALA A 230 -18.71 -30.27 -1.13
C ALA A 230 -18.54 -31.77 -0.83
N SER A 231 -18.17 -32.08 0.41
CA SER A 231 -17.97 -33.44 0.90
C SER A 231 -18.42 -33.56 2.35
N ASP A 232 -18.42 -34.78 2.91
CA ASP A 232 -18.84 -35.00 4.29
C ASP A 232 -17.96 -34.26 5.31
N SER A 233 -16.68 -34.04 5.00
CA SER A 233 -15.72 -33.28 5.82
C SER A 233 -15.75 -31.77 5.56
N ALA A 234 -16.25 -31.32 4.40
CA ALA A 234 -16.35 -29.91 4.02
C ALA A 234 -17.72 -29.62 3.39
N LYS A 235 -18.76 -29.55 4.23
CA LYS A 235 -20.15 -29.41 3.77
C LYS A 235 -20.45 -28.04 3.12
N GLN A 236 -19.77 -26.98 3.55
CA GLN A 236 -19.96 -25.62 3.04
C GLN A 236 -18.63 -24.86 2.93
N PRO A 237 -17.77 -25.22 1.96
CA PRO A 237 -16.48 -24.56 1.83
C PRO A 237 -16.65 -23.08 1.48
N THR A 238 -15.81 -22.24 2.05
CA THR A 238 -15.74 -20.80 1.83
C THR A 238 -15.23 -20.50 0.42
N ARG A 239 -15.38 -19.24 -0.02
CA ARG A 239 -14.84 -18.81 -1.31
C ARG A 239 -13.32 -18.87 -1.37
N VAL A 240 -12.64 -18.67 -0.24
CA VAL A 240 -11.18 -18.71 -0.16
C VAL A 240 -10.71 -20.16 -0.28
N GLU A 241 -11.28 -21.07 0.51
CA GLU A 241 -10.91 -22.49 0.49
C GLU A 241 -11.02 -23.11 -0.90
N VAL A 242 -12.13 -22.90 -1.62
CA VAL A 242 -12.32 -23.50 -2.95
C VAL A 242 -11.40 -22.91 -4.01
N VAL A 243 -10.96 -21.66 -3.88
CA VAL A 243 -10.03 -21.03 -4.82
C VAL A 243 -8.60 -21.44 -4.50
N THR A 244 -8.22 -21.46 -3.23
CA THR A 244 -6.89 -21.88 -2.79
C THR A 244 -6.67 -23.37 -3.11
N ALA A 245 -7.66 -24.23 -2.95
CA ALA A 245 -7.54 -25.65 -3.29
C ALA A 245 -7.37 -25.92 -4.80
N LEU A 246 -7.69 -24.94 -5.66
CA LEU A 246 -7.55 -25.06 -7.11
C LEU A 246 -6.15 -24.66 -7.61
N ILE A 247 -5.45 -23.80 -6.86
CA ILE A 247 -4.15 -23.19 -7.23
C ILE A 247 -3.01 -24.04 -6.66
#